data_AF-A0A2P8GY25-F1
#
_entry.id   AF-A0A2P8GY25-F1
#
_cell.length_a   1.000
_cell.length_b   1.000
_cell.length_c   1.000
_cell.angle_alpha   90.00
_cell.angle_beta   90.00
_cell.angle_gamma   90.00
#
_symmetry.space_group_name_H-M   'P 1'
#
loop_
_entity.id
_entity.type
_entity.pdbx_description
1 polymer ?
#
loop_
_entity_poly.entity_id
_entity_poly.type
_entity_poly.pdbx_seq_one_letter_code
_entity_poly.pdbx_strand_id
1 'polypeptide(L)'
;MIDRDALADIAAETIHAVDPGGSGRPAEAYADVAGELADRVQAAVSQLELTEWLSTVLPGEGAERDADARTIVSAVFADLHEVSSSPLIEQIDPEA
;
A
#
# COMPACT_ATOMS: atom_id res chain seq x y z
N MET A 1 13.41 -3.37 8.04
CA MET A 1 12.46 -4.14 7.21
C MET A 1 11.11 -3.88 7.82
N ILE A 2 10.14 -3.39 7.05
CA ILE A 2 8.80 -3.05 7.56
C ILE A 2 8.06 -4.34 7.94
N ASP A 3 7.28 -4.30 9.02
CA ASP A 3 6.41 -5.39 9.43
C ASP A 3 5.31 -5.63 8.39
N ARG A 4 4.97 -6.91 8.18
CA ARG A 4 3.95 -7.31 7.20
C ARG A 4 2.59 -6.70 7.51
N ASP A 5 2.23 -6.65 8.78
CA ASP A 5 0.94 -6.13 9.23
C ASP A 5 0.88 -4.60 9.11
N ALA A 6 1.97 -3.90 9.43
CA ALA A 6 2.06 -2.45 9.21
C ALA A 6 1.94 -2.09 7.72
N LEU A 7 2.51 -2.90 6.83
CA LEU A 7 2.36 -2.71 5.38
C LEU A 7 0.92 -2.99 4.92
N ALA A 8 0.26 -3.99 5.49
CA ALA A 8 -1.13 -4.29 5.19
C ALA A 8 -2.05 -3.14 5.64
N ASP A 9 -1.77 -2.52 6.79
CA ASP A 9 -2.53 -1.36 7.27
C ASP A 9 -2.38 -0.16 6.31
N ILE A 10 -1.14 0.18 5.94
CA ILE A 10 -0.85 1.25 4.97
C ILE A 10 -1.55 0.97 3.63
N ALA A 11 -1.50 -0.28 3.14
CA ALA A 11 -2.16 -0.68 1.92
C ALA A 11 -3.68 -0.54 2.01
N ALA A 12 -4.31 -0.93 3.13
CA ALA A 12 -5.75 -0.82 3.32
C ALA A 12 -6.20 0.65 3.36
N GLU A 13 -5.47 1.50 4.07
CA GLU A 13 -5.73 2.94 4.12
C GLU A 13 -5.57 3.59 2.75
N THR A 14 -4.53 3.20 2.00
CA THR A 14 -4.28 3.69 0.63
C THR A 14 -5.42 3.29 -0.30
N ILE A 15 -5.83 2.02 -0.29
CA ILE A 15 -6.94 1.54 -1.13
C ILE A 15 -8.24 2.26 -0.77
N HIS A 16 -8.51 2.46 0.51
CA HIS A 16 -9.68 3.20 0.98
C HIS A 16 -9.66 4.67 0.54
N ALA A 17 -8.51 5.34 0.62
CA ALA A 17 -8.35 6.73 0.22
C ALA A 17 -8.52 6.94 -1.30
N VAL A 18 -8.10 5.97 -2.09
CA VAL A 18 -8.33 5.95 -3.55
C VAL A 18 -9.80 5.70 -3.87
N ASP A 19 -10.51 4.93 -3.04
CA ASP A 19 -11.90 4.49 -3.22
C ASP A 19 -12.17 3.95 -4.65
N PRO A 20 -11.55 2.80 -5.01
CA PRO A 20 -11.64 2.27 -6.35
C PRO A 20 -13.09 2.03 -6.77
N GLY A 21 -13.46 2.59 -7.92
CA GLY A 21 -14.82 2.55 -8.46
C GLY A 21 -15.87 3.32 -7.63
N GLY A 22 -15.47 4.25 -6.75
CA GLY A 22 -16.37 5.10 -5.98
C GLY A 22 -17.30 4.32 -5.06
N SER A 23 -16.79 3.24 -4.48
CA SER A 23 -17.58 2.24 -3.76
C SER A 23 -18.02 2.69 -2.37
N GLY A 24 -17.32 3.66 -1.78
CA GLY A 24 -17.52 4.14 -0.41
C GLY A 24 -17.30 3.06 0.65
N ARG A 25 -16.59 1.96 0.30
CA ARG A 25 -16.34 0.86 1.22
C ARG A 25 -15.33 1.27 2.30
N PRO A 26 -15.53 0.83 3.54
CA PRO A 26 -14.60 1.14 4.62
C PRO A 26 -13.30 0.35 4.42
N ALA A 27 -12.18 0.81 5.02
CA ALA A 27 -10.86 0.22 4.83
C ALA A 27 -10.79 -1.28 5.17
N GLU A 28 -11.56 -1.73 6.17
CA GLU A 28 -11.63 -3.13 6.59
C GLU A 28 -12.17 -4.05 5.49
N ALA A 29 -12.97 -3.51 4.56
CA ALA A 29 -13.44 -4.28 3.40
C ALA A 29 -12.32 -4.61 2.40
N TYR A 30 -11.18 -3.94 2.51
CA TYR A 30 -10.00 -4.17 1.67
C TYR A 30 -8.89 -4.93 2.42
N ALA A 31 -9.11 -5.35 3.67
CA ALA A 31 -8.07 -6.00 4.49
C ALA A 31 -7.44 -7.23 3.81
N ASP A 32 -8.25 -8.05 3.14
CA ASP A 32 -7.75 -9.23 2.42
C ASP A 32 -6.83 -8.85 1.24
N VAL A 33 -7.27 -7.87 0.43
CA VAL A 33 -6.50 -7.36 -0.72
C VAL A 33 -5.22 -6.66 -0.22
N ALA A 34 -5.31 -5.89 0.85
CA ALA A 34 -4.19 -5.17 1.44
C ALA A 34 -3.15 -6.13 2.03
N GLY A 35 -3.58 -7.18 2.72
CA GLY A 35 -2.69 -8.23 3.20
C GLY A 35 -1.98 -8.95 2.06
N GLU A 36 -2.72 -9.28 1.00
CA GLU A 36 -2.16 -9.93 -0.18
C GLU A 36 -1.17 -9.03 -0.96
N LEU A 37 -1.42 -7.72 -1.00
CA LEU A 37 -0.52 -6.71 -1.53
C LEU A 37 0.77 -6.64 -0.69
N ALA A 38 0.65 -6.61 0.64
CA ALA A 38 1.79 -6.59 1.54
C ALA A 38 2.70 -7.82 1.36
N ASP A 39 2.12 -9.01 1.23
CA ASP A 39 2.86 -10.26 1.03
C ASP A 39 3.65 -10.24 -0.30
N ARG A 40 3.05 -9.72 -1.38
CA ARG A 40 3.72 -9.60 -2.69
C ARG A 40 4.84 -8.56 -2.69
N VAL A 41 4.63 -7.44 -2.01
CA VAL A 41 5.65 -6.40 -1.85
C VAL A 41 6.85 -6.97 -1.07
N GLN A 42 6.61 -7.71 0.01
CA GLN A 42 7.68 -8.39 0.75
C GLN A 42 8.40 -9.46 -0.07
N ALA A 43 7.68 -10.14 -0.97
CA ALA A 43 8.26 -11.06 -1.95
C ALA A 43 9.02 -10.36 -3.10
N ALA A 44 9.17 -9.04 -3.06
CA ALA A 44 9.84 -8.22 -4.07
C ALA A 44 9.23 -8.36 -5.48
N VAL A 45 7.91 -8.58 -5.56
CA VAL A 45 7.16 -8.52 -6.82
C VAL A 45 7.28 -7.12 -7.42
N SER A 46 7.45 -7.03 -8.73
CA SER A 46 7.65 -5.73 -9.39
C SER A 46 6.40 -4.85 -9.33
N GLN A 47 6.57 -3.51 -9.36
CA GLN A 47 5.44 -2.58 -9.39
C GLN A 47 4.49 -2.83 -10.57
N LEU A 48 5.01 -3.28 -11.71
CA LEU A 48 4.21 -3.63 -12.88
C LEU A 48 3.30 -4.82 -12.59
N GLU A 49 3.86 -5.93 -12.08
CA GLU A 49 3.10 -7.12 -11.73
C GLU A 49 2.07 -6.86 -10.61
N LEU A 50 2.41 -6.01 -9.64
CA LEU A 50 1.47 -5.58 -8.59
C LEU A 50 0.30 -4.77 -9.17
N THR A 51 0.58 -3.89 -10.13
CA THR A 51 -0.45 -3.08 -10.79
C THR A 51 -1.38 -3.99 -11.61
N GLU A 52 -0.83 -4.91 -12.39
CA GLU A 52 -1.61 -5.89 -13.17
C GLU A 52 -2.49 -6.76 -12.27
N TRP A 53 -1.95 -7.23 -11.15
CA TRP A 53 -2.72 -8.00 -10.17
C TRP A 53 -3.84 -7.14 -9.54
N LEU A 54 -3.56 -5.91 -9.12
CA LEU A 54 -4.58 -5.01 -8.57
C LEU A 54 -5.70 -4.70 -9.57
N SER A 55 -5.37 -4.49 -10.85
CA SER A 55 -6.36 -4.34 -11.92
C SER A 55 -7.28 -5.57 -12.10
N THR A 56 -6.91 -6.74 -11.57
CA THR A 56 -7.76 -7.94 -11.62
C THR A 56 -8.69 -8.07 -10.42
N VAL A 57 -8.30 -7.54 -9.25
CA VAL A 57 -9.03 -7.73 -7.98
C VAL A 57 -9.81 -6.50 -7.53
N LEU A 58 -9.41 -5.30 -7.96
CA LEU A 58 -10.10 -4.06 -7.61
C LEU A 58 -11.46 -3.92 -8.32
N PRO A 59 -12.46 -3.32 -7.65
CA PRO A 59 -13.70 -2.90 -8.30
C PRO A 59 -13.44 -1.77 -9.31
N GLY A 60 -14.45 -1.45 -10.15
CA GLY A 60 -14.33 -0.45 -11.23
C GLY A 60 -14.21 -1.10 -12.61
N GLU A 61 -14.05 -0.32 -13.68
CA GLU A 61 -13.98 -0.86 -15.05
C GLU A 61 -12.87 -0.20 -15.90
N GLY A 62 -12.20 -1.01 -16.71
CA GLY A 62 -11.25 -0.56 -17.72
C GLY A 62 -10.18 0.39 -17.20
N ALA A 63 -10.03 1.52 -17.87
CA ALA A 63 -8.95 2.48 -17.62
C ALA A 63 -9.00 3.16 -16.24
N GLU A 64 -10.19 3.27 -15.63
CA GLU A 64 -10.33 3.83 -14.28
C GLU A 64 -9.70 2.90 -13.25
N ARG A 65 -10.04 1.61 -13.32
CA ARG A 65 -9.45 0.57 -12.46
C ARG A 65 -7.93 0.49 -12.62
N ASP A 66 -7.42 0.58 -13.84
CA ASP A 66 -5.98 0.58 -14.10
C ASP A 66 -5.28 1.82 -13.52
N ALA A 67 -5.94 2.98 -13.56
CA ALA A 67 -5.43 4.20 -12.94
C ALA A 67 -5.42 4.10 -11.41
N ASP A 68 -6.47 3.54 -10.82
CA ASP A 68 -6.57 3.30 -9.37
C ASP A 68 -5.49 2.32 -8.91
N ALA A 69 -5.35 1.19 -9.60
CA ALA A 69 -4.32 0.19 -9.32
C ALA A 69 -2.92 0.80 -9.32
N ARG A 70 -2.59 1.59 -10.37
CA ARG A 70 -1.30 2.26 -10.47
C ARG A 70 -1.08 3.29 -9.36
N THR A 71 -2.13 4.01 -8.99
CA THR A 71 -2.10 5.01 -7.91
C THR A 71 -1.81 4.33 -6.57
N ILE A 72 -2.50 3.22 -6.27
CA ILE A 72 -2.31 2.44 -5.05
C ILE A 72 -0.87 1.90 -4.96
N VAL A 73 -0.36 1.25 -6.01
CA VAL A 73 1.03 0.74 -6.00
C VAL A 73 2.04 1.88 -5.80
N SER A 74 1.85 2.99 -6.50
CA SER A 74 2.79 4.13 -6.40
C SER A 74 2.81 4.72 -5.00
N ALA A 75 1.64 4.86 -4.37
CA ALA A 75 1.51 5.38 -3.00
C ALA A 75 2.14 4.43 -1.97
N VAL A 76 1.83 3.13 -2.02
CA VAL A 76 2.41 2.14 -1.11
C VAL A 76 3.94 2.12 -1.18
N PHE A 77 4.53 2.20 -2.39
CA PHE A 77 5.99 2.27 -2.52
C PHE A 77 6.59 3.61 -2.06
N ALA A 78 5.87 4.71 -2.20
CA ALA A 78 6.29 6.00 -1.66
C ALA A 78 6.33 5.98 -0.13
N ASP A 79 5.28 5.44 0.51
CA ASP A 79 5.19 5.33 1.97
C ASP A 79 6.26 4.37 2.53
N LEU A 80 6.51 3.24 1.85
CA LEU A 80 7.62 2.33 2.18
C LEU A 80 8.98 3.04 2.13
N HIS A 81 9.20 3.88 1.11
CA HIS A 81 10.44 4.62 0.97
C HIS A 81 10.58 5.67 2.08
N GLU A 82 9.50 6.34 2.47
CA GLU A 82 9.49 7.32 3.57
C GLU A 82 9.79 6.67 4.93
N VAL A 83 9.16 5.54 5.24
CA VAL A 83 9.41 4.80 6.48
C VAL A 83 10.81 4.18 6.49
N SER A 84 11.29 3.68 5.35
CA SER A 84 12.65 3.15 5.22
C SER A 84 13.72 4.25 5.26
N SER A 85 13.39 5.48 4.87
CA SER A 85 14.34 6.61 4.82
C SER A 85 14.29 7.49 6.05
N SER A 86 13.34 7.28 6.96
CA SER A 86 13.32 7.94 8.27
C SER A 86 14.41 7.33 9.15
N PRO A 87 15.51 8.06 9.44
CA PRO A 87 16.43 7.61 10.46
C PRO A 87 15.67 7.69 11.78
N LEU A 88 15.68 6.61 12.57
CA LEU A 88 15.48 6.69 14.00
C LEU A 88 16.35 7.86 14.51
N ILE A 89 15.72 8.99 14.86
CA ILE A 89 16.41 10.04 15.61
C ILE A 89 16.56 9.48 17.02
N GLU A 90 17.58 8.64 17.19
CA GLU A 90 18.17 8.34 18.47
C GLU A 90 19.12 9.51 18.78
N GLN A 91 18.57 10.60 19.32
CA GLN A 91 19.38 11.58 20.04
C GLN A 91 19.34 11.25 21.53
N ILE A 92 20.20 10.31 21.88
CA ILE A 92 21.01 10.23 23.11
C ILE A 92 20.79 11.43 24.04
N ASP A 93 20.24 11.15 25.23
CA ASP A 93 20.27 12.00 26.42
C ASP A 93 21.64 12.69 26.60
N PRO A 94 21.72 14.03 26.62
CA PRO A 94 22.96 14.70 26.93
C PRO A 94 22.87 15.53 28.21
N GLU A 95 22.54 14.96 29.37
CA GLU A 95 22.85 15.64 30.65
C GLU A 95 23.46 14.67 31.68
N ALA A 96 24.80 14.74 31.71
CA ALA A 96 25.69 14.31 32.78
C ALA A 96 25.99 15.47 33.74
#